data_AF-A0A5C8EAJ6-F1
#
_entry.id   AF-A0A5C8EAJ6-F1
#
_cell.length_a   1.000
_cell.length_b   1.000
_cell.length_c   1.000
_cell.angle_alpha   90.00
_cell.angle_beta   90.00
_cell.angle_gamma   90.00
#
_symmetry.space_group_name_H-M   'P 1'
#
loop_
_entity.id
_entity.type
_entity.pdbx_description
1 polymer ?
#
loop_
_entity_poly.entity_id
_entity_poly.type
_entity_poly.pdbx_seq_one_letter_code
_entity_poly.pdbx_strand_id
1 'polypeptide(L)'
;NVYLMAEEINPISLLEIVDKVYVCTSQLGFEALMMGKEVHVFGMPFYAGYGLTIDYQKCERRTNRRTLEEIFYITYINYSYYVNPEKEERCEIEDAIDYLIKLRREYFLEFNIRCDDKNIVDLSERDFSLNSGERQTAQTLAGIRKDYSNILGYEAIYKLLNNYNFKTVLDIGSGEGLHYEIFKEYGKIVTSLDYGKSPYALDSNNKQDIIIADFMQYDFKDKIFDAIWCCHILEHSLNTNLFLEKINSILKEGGILAITVPPLKNEIVGGHLSLWNAGLLLYQLVIAGFDCKDAIVKKYGYNISVIVKKNEIDIKNKLVYDNGDISTIKPYLPKQIKYDINFKDISFCGDIENIGW
;
A
#
# COMPACT_ATOMS: atom_id res chain seq x y z
N ASN A 1 -31.79 32.32 -13.47
CA ASN A 1 -30.48 31.67 -13.25
C ASN A 1 -30.65 30.50 -12.29
N VAL A 2 -31.18 29.39 -12.77
CA VAL A 2 -31.25 28.12 -12.03
C VAL A 2 -30.50 27.12 -12.88
N TYR A 3 -29.48 26.50 -12.32
CA TYR A 3 -28.65 25.51 -12.99
C TYR A 3 -28.88 24.17 -12.33
N LEU A 4 -29.31 23.19 -13.12
CA LEU A 4 -29.45 21.82 -12.67
C LEU A 4 -28.12 21.10 -12.93
N MET A 5 -27.50 20.57 -11.87
CA MET A 5 -26.35 19.69 -11.97
C MET A 5 -26.84 18.25 -11.78
N ALA A 6 -26.72 17.44 -12.83
CA ALA A 6 -27.07 16.01 -12.82
C ALA A 6 -25.86 15.11 -13.07
N GLU A 7 -24.67 15.70 -13.14
CA GLU A 7 -23.40 15.01 -13.35
C GLU A 7 -22.90 14.38 -12.04
N GLU A 8 -22.05 13.36 -12.16
CA GLU A 8 -21.39 12.71 -11.03
C GLU A 8 -20.33 13.65 -10.43
N ILE A 9 -20.74 14.43 -9.43
CA ILE A 9 -19.90 15.45 -8.77
C ILE A 9 -19.81 15.15 -7.28
N ASN A 10 -18.62 15.30 -6.69
CA ASN A 10 -18.46 15.29 -5.24
C ASN A 10 -19.21 16.49 -4.62
N PRO A 11 -20.29 16.28 -3.85
CA PRO A 11 -21.11 17.37 -3.35
C PRO A 11 -20.37 18.29 -2.38
N ILE A 12 -19.31 17.83 -1.71
CA ILE A 12 -18.48 18.65 -0.83
C ILE A 12 -17.76 19.76 -1.60
N SER A 13 -17.32 19.48 -2.83
CA SER A 13 -16.68 20.51 -3.68
C SER A 13 -17.63 21.66 -4.03
N LEU A 14 -18.94 21.37 -4.13
CA LEU A 14 -19.95 22.39 -4.36
C LEU A 14 -20.15 23.26 -3.11
N LEU A 15 -20.03 22.67 -1.92
CA LEU A 15 -20.14 23.40 -0.66
C LEU A 15 -19.05 24.47 -0.52
N GLU A 16 -17.86 24.26 -1.07
CA GLU A 16 -16.76 25.24 -1.01
C GLU A 16 -17.12 26.57 -1.68
N ILE A 17 -17.89 26.53 -2.78
CA ILE A 17 -18.17 27.69 -3.64
C ILE A 17 -19.54 28.34 -3.40
N VAL A 18 -20.37 27.79 -2.50
CA VAL A 18 -21.68 28.35 -2.15
C VAL A 18 -21.68 28.99 -0.76
N ASP A 19 -22.55 29.98 -0.57
CA ASP A 19 -22.75 30.64 0.71
C ASP A 19 -23.86 29.98 1.54
N LYS A 20 -24.90 29.47 0.87
CA LYS A 20 -26.13 28.96 1.49
C LYS A 20 -26.55 27.63 0.92
N VAL A 21 -27.05 26.75 1.78
CA VAL A 21 -27.47 25.39 1.41
C VAL A 21 -28.91 25.17 1.85
N TYR A 22 -29.75 24.72 0.92
CA TYR A 22 -31.18 24.47 1.14
C TYR A 22 -31.44 22.97 1.03
N VAL A 23 -31.95 22.35 2.10
CA VAL A 23 -32.21 20.90 2.17
C VAL A 23 -33.56 20.60 2.80
N CYS A 24 -34.15 19.45 2.45
CA CYS A 24 -35.31 18.93 3.19
C CYS A 24 -34.84 18.16 4.43
N THR A 25 -34.26 16.97 4.25
CA THR A 25 -33.77 16.11 5.34
C THR A 25 -32.40 15.49 5.05
N SER A 26 -31.70 15.96 4.01
CA SER A 26 -30.43 15.40 3.57
C SER A 26 -29.32 15.55 4.62
N GLN A 27 -28.46 14.55 4.73
CA GLN A 27 -27.25 14.61 5.56
C GLN A 27 -26.27 15.69 5.10
N LEU A 28 -26.31 16.05 3.82
CA LEU A 28 -25.49 17.13 3.25
C LEU A 28 -25.69 18.48 3.96
N GLY A 29 -26.86 18.71 4.56
CA GLY A 29 -27.07 19.91 5.39
C GLY A 29 -26.23 19.91 6.67
N PHE A 30 -25.92 18.75 7.25
CA PHE A 30 -25.01 18.66 8.39
C PHE A 30 -23.56 18.89 7.97
N GLU A 31 -23.16 18.33 6.82
CA GLU A 31 -21.83 18.55 6.24
C GLU A 31 -21.61 20.02 5.89
N ALA A 32 -22.64 20.69 5.37
CA ALA A 32 -22.63 22.13 5.14
C ALA A 32 -22.44 22.94 6.44
N LEU A 33 -23.06 22.54 7.55
CA LEU A 33 -22.79 23.16 8.86
C LEU A 33 -21.33 22.97 9.30
N MET A 34 -20.77 21.78 9.11
CA MET A 34 -19.34 21.50 9.39
C MET A 34 -18.39 22.34 8.53
N MET A 35 -18.82 22.75 7.34
CA MET A 35 -18.09 23.67 6.47
C MET A 35 -18.42 25.16 6.72
N GLY A 36 -19.13 25.46 7.80
CA GLY A 36 -19.44 26.83 8.21
C GLY A 36 -20.47 27.55 7.32
N LYS A 37 -21.31 26.81 6.60
CA LYS A 37 -22.31 27.39 5.68
C LYS A 37 -23.63 27.70 6.39
N GLU A 38 -24.38 28.68 5.86
CA GLU A 38 -25.75 28.93 6.31
C GLU A 38 -26.68 27.85 5.73
N VAL A 39 -27.38 27.11 6.58
CA VAL A 39 -28.19 25.96 6.17
C VAL A 39 -29.67 26.18 6.48
N HIS A 40 -30.49 26.14 5.43
CA HIS A 40 -31.95 26.20 5.47
C HIS A 40 -32.55 24.79 5.39
N VAL A 41 -33.43 24.45 6.33
CA VAL A 41 -33.94 23.08 6.47
C VAL A 41 -35.47 23.06 6.44
N PHE A 42 -36.03 22.42 5.41
CA PHE A 42 -37.48 22.29 5.23
C PHE A 42 -38.11 21.10 5.95
N GLY A 43 -37.30 20.13 6.37
CA GLY A 43 -37.71 19.00 7.21
C GLY A 43 -37.26 19.14 8.66
N MET A 44 -37.04 18.01 9.34
CA MET A 44 -36.55 17.98 10.73
C MET A 44 -35.50 16.87 10.97
N PRO A 45 -34.39 16.84 10.20
CA PRO A 45 -33.29 15.88 10.38
C PRO A 45 -32.62 16.03 11.76
N PHE A 46 -31.74 15.11 12.15
CA PHE A 46 -31.20 15.05 13.52
C PHE A 46 -30.48 16.32 13.99
N TYR A 47 -29.95 17.14 13.08
CA TYR A 47 -29.21 18.37 13.37
C TYR A 47 -30.07 19.64 13.41
N ALA A 48 -31.33 19.57 12.94
CA ALA A 48 -32.27 20.70 12.91
C ALA A 48 -32.94 20.97 14.27
N GLY A 49 -33.47 22.17 14.49
CA GLY A 49 -34.24 22.51 15.70
C GLY A 49 -33.41 22.78 16.95
N TYR A 50 -32.07 22.83 16.83
CA TYR A 50 -31.15 23.15 17.93
C TYR A 50 -30.50 24.53 17.79
N GLY A 51 -30.96 25.35 16.83
CA GLY A 51 -30.45 26.70 16.58
C GLY A 51 -29.19 26.77 15.72
N LEU A 52 -28.80 25.66 15.08
CA LEU A 52 -27.70 25.62 14.10
C LEU A 52 -28.16 25.96 12.67
N THR A 53 -29.46 25.83 12.40
CA THR A 53 -30.07 25.92 11.07
C THR A 53 -31.21 26.92 11.04
N ILE A 54 -31.57 27.38 9.84
CA ILE A 54 -32.82 28.09 9.59
C ILE A 54 -33.91 27.06 9.31
N ASP A 55 -34.65 26.70 10.35
CA ASP A 55 -35.66 25.64 10.29
C ASP A 55 -37.04 26.18 9.88
N TYR A 56 -37.67 25.53 8.91
CA TYR A 56 -39.02 25.85 8.46
C TYR A 56 -40.09 24.96 9.11
N GLN A 57 -39.68 23.95 9.86
CA GLN A 57 -40.53 23.17 10.76
C GLN A 57 -40.13 23.35 12.20
N LYS A 58 -41.04 23.02 13.12
CA LYS A 58 -40.80 23.10 14.56
C LYS A 58 -40.87 21.70 15.18
N CYS A 59 -39.90 21.40 16.05
CA CYS A 59 -39.94 20.19 16.89
C CYS A 59 -40.09 20.59 18.35
N GLU A 60 -41.26 20.29 18.95
CA GLU A 60 -41.54 20.69 20.34
C GLU A 60 -40.60 20.06 21.37
N ARG A 61 -39.97 18.92 21.04
CA ARG A 61 -39.03 18.21 21.91
C ARG A 61 -37.60 18.80 21.88
N ARG A 62 -37.25 19.55 20.84
CA ARG A 62 -35.91 20.16 20.68
C ARG A 62 -35.95 21.60 21.18
N THR A 63 -35.92 21.75 22.51
CA THR A 63 -36.08 23.04 23.19
C THR A 63 -34.76 23.71 23.55
N ASN A 64 -33.69 22.93 23.66
CA ASN A 64 -32.36 23.43 24.02
C ASN A 64 -31.58 23.80 22.76
N ARG A 65 -30.78 24.86 22.81
CA ARG A 65 -29.77 25.13 21.79
C ARG A 65 -28.58 24.20 21.96
N ARG A 66 -27.93 23.82 20.86
CA ARG A 66 -26.71 23.00 20.86
C ARG A 66 -25.65 23.60 19.96
N THR A 67 -24.39 23.36 20.29
CA THR A 67 -23.28 23.66 19.39
C THR A 67 -23.14 22.57 18.34
N LEU A 68 -22.39 22.87 17.27
CA LEU A 68 -22.13 21.91 16.21
C LEU A 68 -21.33 20.71 16.74
N GLU A 69 -20.36 20.97 17.60
CA GLU A 69 -19.50 19.97 18.23
C GLU A 69 -20.30 19.04 19.14
N GLU A 70 -21.28 19.54 19.89
CA GLU A 70 -22.16 18.70 20.71
C GLU A 70 -22.98 17.74 19.83
N ILE A 71 -23.55 18.23 18.74
CA ILE A 71 -24.32 17.39 17.81
C ILE A 71 -23.40 16.38 17.11
N PHE A 72 -22.20 16.78 16.69
CA PHE A 72 -21.19 15.90 16.13
C PHE A 72 -20.82 14.80 17.13
N TYR A 73 -20.42 15.16 18.35
CA TYR A 73 -20.05 14.19 19.38
C TYR A 73 -21.17 13.18 19.67
N ILE A 74 -22.40 13.65 19.81
CA ILE A 74 -23.53 12.75 20.08
C ILE A 74 -23.73 11.77 18.93
N THR A 75 -23.66 12.23 17.68
CA THR A 75 -24.04 11.42 16.51
C THR A 75 -22.90 10.57 15.96
N TYR A 76 -21.68 11.07 15.97
CA TYR A 76 -20.50 10.41 15.40
C TYR A 76 -19.65 9.68 16.45
N ILE A 77 -19.80 9.98 17.75
CA ILE A 77 -18.99 9.31 18.79
C ILE A 77 -19.89 8.50 19.71
N ASN A 78 -20.87 9.12 20.35
CA ASN A 78 -21.64 8.46 21.41
C ASN A 78 -22.73 7.49 20.89
N TYR A 79 -23.37 7.82 19.76
CA TYR A 79 -24.50 7.02 19.23
C TYR A 79 -24.09 6.05 18.12
N SER A 80 -22.91 6.22 17.54
CA SER A 80 -22.41 5.40 16.43
C SER A 80 -21.48 4.30 16.92
N TYR A 81 -21.48 3.18 16.20
CA TYR A 81 -20.48 2.11 16.36
C TYR A 81 -19.76 1.93 15.04
N TYR A 82 -18.44 1.85 15.10
CA TYR A 82 -17.58 1.64 13.94
C TYR A 82 -16.99 0.24 13.97
N VAL A 83 -16.67 -0.27 12.78
CA VAL A 83 -16.03 -1.56 12.58
C VAL A 83 -14.82 -1.32 11.69
N ASN A 84 -13.66 -1.85 12.10
CA ASN A 84 -12.48 -1.85 11.26
C ASN A 84 -12.54 -3.08 10.34
N PRO A 85 -12.69 -2.91 9.01
CA PRO A 85 -12.89 -4.05 8.12
C PRO A 85 -11.70 -4.99 8.00
N GLU A 86 -10.48 -4.52 8.30
CA GLU A 86 -9.27 -5.36 8.24
C GLU A 86 -9.12 -6.26 9.47
N LYS A 87 -9.53 -5.74 10.63
CA LYS A 87 -9.45 -6.46 11.91
C LYS A 87 -10.73 -7.24 12.23
N GLU A 88 -11.82 -6.96 11.50
CA GLU A 88 -13.16 -7.49 11.74
C GLU A 88 -13.67 -7.23 13.17
N GLU A 89 -13.19 -6.16 13.79
CA GLU A 89 -13.46 -5.81 15.19
C GLU A 89 -14.08 -4.41 15.30
N ARG A 90 -14.81 -4.20 16.40
CA ARG A 90 -15.33 -2.88 16.76
C ARG A 90 -14.18 -1.91 17.02
N CYS A 91 -14.33 -0.68 16.55
CA CYS A 91 -13.34 0.39 16.75
C CYS A 91 -14.02 1.72 17.07
N GLU A 92 -13.19 2.72 17.41
CA GLU A 92 -13.64 4.11 17.61
C GLU A 92 -13.62 4.88 16.28
N ILE A 93 -14.20 6.08 16.24
CA ILE A 93 -14.31 6.85 15.00
C ILE A 93 -12.94 7.21 14.42
N GLU A 94 -11.95 7.45 15.28
CA GLU A 94 -10.60 7.80 14.89
C GLU A 94 -9.97 6.68 14.05
N ASP A 95 -10.12 5.42 14.49
CA ASP A 95 -9.65 4.26 13.74
C ASP A 95 -10.36 4.13 12.39
N ALA A 96 -11.66 4.45 12.33
CA ALA A 96 -12.44 4.42 11.11
C ALA A 96 -12.02 5.52 10.13
N ILE A 97 -11.72 6.72 10.62
CA ILE A 97 -11.19 7.83 9.81
C ILE A 97 -9.82 7.46 9.25
N ASP A 98 -8.92 6.93 10.08
CA ASP A 98 -7.59 6.49 9.65
C ASP A 98 -7.69 5.42 8.55
N TYR A 99 -8.62 4.48 8.70
CA TYR A 99 -8.91 3.48 7.68
C TYR A 99 -9.43 4.09 6.37
N LEU A 100 -10.36 5.06 6.43
CA LEU A 100 -10.86 5.75 5.22
C LEU A 100 -9.79 6.59 4.53
N ILE A 101 -8.91 7.24 5.31
CA ILE A 101 -7.75 7.97 4.77
C ILE A 101 -6.81 7.01 4.06
N LYS A 102 -6.55 5.84 4.65
CA LYS A 102 -5.77 4.78 4.00
C LYS A 102 -6.40 4.36 2.67
N LEU A 103 -7.69 4.00 2.64
CA LEU A 103 -8.38 3.61 1.41
C LEU A 103 -8.34 4.71 0.34
N ARG A 104 -8.54 5.98 0.73
CA ARG A 104 -8.46 7.13 -0.18
C ARG A 104 -7.07 7.26 -0.81
N ARG A 105 -6.02 7.07 -0.01
CA ARG A 105 -4.62 7.07 -0.50
C ARG A 105 -4.38 5.91 -1.47
N GLU A 106 -4.81 4.71 -1.12
CA GLU A 106 -4.69 3.52 -1.97
C GLU A 106 -5.38 3.72 -3.32
N TYR A 107 -6.61 4.25 -3.31
CA TYR A 107 -7.37 4.58 -4.53
C TYR A 107 -6.61 5.60 -5.41
N PHE A 108 -6.11 6.71 -4.85
CA PHE A 108 -5.39 7.69 -5.64
C PHE A 108 -4.07 7.17 -6.22
N LEU A 109 -3.39 6.27 -5.50
CA LEU A 109 -2.21 5.58 -6.01
C LEU A 109 -2.57 4.61 -7.16
N GLU A 110 -3.63 3.81 -6.98
CA GLU A 110 -4.11 2.86 -7.99
C GLU A 110 -4.43 3.55 -9.33
N PHE A 111 -5.04 4.74 -9.27
CA PHE A 111 -5.44 5.50 -10.46
C PHE A 111 -4.47 6.60 -10.87
N ASN A 112 -3.27 6.68 -10.26
CA ASN A 112 -2.25 7.70 -10.52
C ASN A 112 -2.79 9.15 -10.48
N ILE A 113 -3.71 9.41 -9.54
CA ILE A 113 -4.32 10.71 -9.32
C ILE A 113 -3.40 11.53 -8.41
N ARG A 114 -2.81 12.61 -8.94
CA ARG A 114 -2.01 13.54 -8.13
C ARG A 114 -2.93 14.31 -7.18
N CYS A 115 -2.75 14.10 -5.87
CA CYS A 115 -3.36 14.93 -4.85
C CYS A 115 -2.45 16.12 -4.52
N ASP A 116 -2.82 17.31 -4.95
CA ASP A 116 -2.26 18.58 -4.46
C ASP A 116 -2.85 18.94 -3.07
N ASP A 117 -2.84 18.00 -2.11
CA ASP A 117 -3.37 18.25 -0.76
C ASP A 117 -2.35 19.06 0.05
N LYS A 118 -2.35 20.40 -0.13
CA LYS A 118 -1.57 21.35 0.68
C LYS A 118 -1.97 21.42 2.16
N ASN A 119 -3.01 20.69 2.56
CA ASN A 119 -3.59 20.68 3.91
C ASN A 119 -3.76 19.26 4.46
N ILE A 120 -2.75 18.39 4.32
CA ILE A 120 -2.67 17.22 5.19
C ILE A 120 -2.47 17.76 6.60
N VAL A 121 -3.52 17.74 7.43
CA VAL A 121 -3.40 17.97 8.86
C VAL A 121 -2.57 16.82 9.40
N ASP A 122 -1.38 17.13 9.90
CA ASP A 122 -0.53 16.17 10.60
C ASP A 122 -1.25 15.76 11.90
N LEU A 123 -1.84 14.56 11.90
CA LEU A 123 -2.55 14.00 13.05
C LEU A 123 -1.57 13.61 14.18
N SER A 124 -0.25 13.61 13.93
CA SER A 124 0.76 13.32 14.95
C SER A 124 0.87 14.38 16.05
N GLU A 125 0.33 15.59 15.82
CA GLU A 125 0.41 16.70 16.76
C GLU A 125 -0.84 16.89 17.66
N ARG A 126 -1.91 16.09 17.50
CA ARG A 126 -3.08 16.18 18.41
C ARG A 126 -2.95 15.21 19.57
N ASP A 127 -2.65 15.76 20.74
CA ASP A 127 -2.68 15.05 22.01
C ASP A 127 -4.12 14.81 22.47
N PHE A 128 -4.63 13.60 22.23
CA PHE A 128 -5.92 13.11 22.75
C PHE A 128 -5.73 12.21 23.98
N SER A 129 -4.73 12.49 24.83
CA SER A 129 -4.54 11.71 26.05
C SER A 129 -5.69 11.90 27.05
N LEU A 130 -6.68 11.01 27.00
CA LEU A 130 -7.45 10.62 28.19
C LEU A 130 -7.01 9.21 28.60
N ASN A 131 -6.24 9.21 29.70
CA ASN A 131 -5.91 8.14 30.63
C ASN A 131 -6.45 6.72 30.35
N SER A 132 -5.54 5.75 30.13
CA SER A 132 -5.32 4.66 31.10
C SER A 132 -4.19 3.71 30.68
N GLY A 133 -3.11 3.68 31.47
CA GLY A 133 -2.59 2.42 32.02
C GLY A 133 -1.56 1.59 31.25
N GLU A 134 -1.58 1.49 29.91
CA GLU A 134 -0.89 0.38 29.24
C GLU A 134 0.15 0.77 28.17
N ARG A 135 0.78 1.95 28.29
CA ARG A 135 1.74 2.47 27.28
C ARG A 135 3.23 2.28 27.58
N GLN A 136 3.62 1.48 28.58
CA GLN A 136 5.04 1.38 28.94
C GLN A 136 5.89 0.45 28.06
N THR A 137 5.28 -0.28 27.11
CA THR A 137 6.02 -1.12 26.15
C THR A 137 6.13 -0.50 24.75
N ALA A 138 5.31 0.50 24.41
CA ALA A 138 5.29 1.13 23.09
C ALA A 138 6.26 2.32 22.95
N GLN A 139 6.63 2.99 24.05
CA GLN A 139 7.51 4.17 24.02
C GLN A 139 8.92 3.87 23.50
N THR A 140 9.40 2.63 23.64
CA THR A 140 10.70 2.22 23.09
C THR A 140 10.67 1.94 21.58
N LEU A 141 9.48 1.77 20.98
CA LEU A 141 9.30 1.53 19.53
C LEU A 141 8.89 2.79 18.75
N ALA A 142 8.33 3.79 19.43
CA ALA A 142 7.85 5.03 18.81
C ALA A 142 8.96 6.02 18.42
N GLY A 143 10.21 5.81 18.86
CA GLY A 143 11.33 6.71 18.57
C GLY A 143 11.83 6.73 17.12
N ILE A 144 11.41 5.80 16.25
CA ILE A 144 11.87 5.69 14.86
C ILE A 144 10.79 5.09 13.94
N ARG A 145 9.61 5.71 13.83
CA ARG A 145 8.71 5.42 12.69
C ARG A 145 8.35 6.72 11.99
N LYS A 146 9.19 7.12 11.03
CA LYS A 146 8.70 7.87 9.87
C LYS A 146 7.66 6.98 9.17
N ASP A 147 6.50 7.56 8.88
CA ASP A 147 5.40 6.85 8.21
C ASP A 147 5.76 6.65 6.73
N TYR A 148 6.21 5.43 6.39
CA TYR A 148 6.52 5.02 5.02
C TYR A 148 5.34 4.31 4.35
N SER A 149 4.12 4.38 4.89
CA SER A 149 2.95 3.69 4.33
C SER A 149 2.61 4.10 2.89
N ASN A 150 3.08 5.26 2.43
CA ASN A 150 2.84 5.79 1.09
C ASN A 150 3.81 5.28 0.01
N ILE A 151 4.82 4.47 0.36
CA ILE A 151 5.77 3.93 -0.64
C ILE A 151 5.35 2.54 -1.11
N LEU A 152 5.67 2.22 -2.36
CA LEU A 152 5.48 0.87 -2.89
C LEU A 152 6.32 -0.14 -2.09
N GLY A 153 5.73 -1.31 -1.83
CA GLY A 153 6.38 -2.34 -1.03
C GLY A 153 6.58 -1.98 0.46
N TYR A 154 5.83 -1.04 1.03
CA TYR A 154 6.03 -0.56 2.40
C TYR A 154 6.10 -1.69 3.45
N GLU A 155 5.19 -2.67 3.41
CA GLU A 155 5.27 -3.79 4.37
C GLU A 155 6.51 -4.65 4.14
N ALA A 156 6.89 -4.88 2.89
CA ALA A 156 8.04 -5.71 2.55
C ALA A 156 9.36 -5.09 3.01
N ILE A 157 9.54 -3.77 2.84
CA ILE A 157 10.78 -3.12 3.32
C ILE A 157 10.84 -3.10 4.85
N TYR A 158 9.71 -2.88 5.54
CA TYR A 158 9.67 -3.00 7.01
C TYR A 158 9.97 -4.43 7.47
N LYS A 159 9.41 -5.45 6.80
CA LYS A 159 9.70 -6.84 7.11
C LYS A 159 11.17 -7.17 6.87
N LEU A 160 11.71 -6.75 5.73
CA LEU A 160 13.12 -6.94 5.38
C LEU A 160 14.06 -6.33 6.44
N LEU A 161 13.83 -5.07 6.81
CA LEU A 161 14.70 -4.33 7.73
C LEU A 161 14.63 -4.83 9.18
N ASN A 162 13.44 -5.25 9.65
CA ASN A 162 13.25 -5.64 11.04
C ASN A 162 13.51 -7.13 11.31
N ASN A 163 13.33 -7.99 10.31
CA ASN A 163 13.40 -9.44 10.49
C ASN A 163 14.67 -10.06 9.91
N TYR A 164 15.43 -9.33 9.08
CA TYR A 164 16.62 -9.85 8.42
C TYR A 164 17.84 -8.98 8.66
N ASN A 165 18.98 -9.62 8.87
CA ASN A 165 20.25 -8.95 9.06
C ASN A 165 21.08 -8.96 7.78
N PHE A 166 21.44 -7.78 7.30
CA PHE A 166 22.28 -7.57 6.12
C PHE A 166 22.97 -6.20 6.22
N LYS A 167 24.14 -6.06 5.57
CA LYS A 167 24.95 -4.83 5.59
C LYS A 167 24.87 -4.08 4.28
N THR A 168 25.01 -4.79 3.16
CA THR A 168 24.98 -4.23 1.80
C THR A 168 23.65 -4.56 1.12
N VAL A 169 23.07 -3.59 0.43
CA VAL A 169 21.84 -3.79 -0.35
C VAL A 169 21.97 -3.15 -1.74
N LEU A 170 21.55 -3.89 -2.77
CA LEU A 170 21.31 -3.34 -4.09
C LEU A 170 19.83 -2.95 -4.20
N ASP A 171 19.58 -1.69 -4.49
CA ASP A 171 18.26 -1.13 -4.80
C ASP A 171 18.12 -1.01 -6.33
N ILE A 172 17.39 -1.94 -6.93
CA ILE A 172 17.19 -2.01 -8.39
C ILE A 172 15.98 -1.16 -8.76
N GLY A 173 16.17 -0.22 -9.68
CA GLY A 173 15.16 0.73 -10.14
C GLY A 173 14.82 1.76 -9.07
N SER A 174 15.85 2.41 -8.53
CA SER A 174 15.72 3.28 -7.34
C SER A 174 14.83 4.51 -7.54
N GLY A 175 14.50 4.89 -8.78
CA GLY A 175 13.62 6.02 -9.09
C GLY A 175 14.07 7.32 -8.43
N GLU A 176 13.19 7.93 -7.63
CA GLU A 176 13.45 9.16 -6.88
C GLU A 176 14.38 8.96 -5.66
N GLY A 177 14.69 7.71 -5.30
CA GLY A 177 15.58 7.38 -4.18
C GLY A 177 14.89 7.23 -2.82
N LEU A 178 13.57 7.05 -2.78
CA LEU A 178 12.83 6.91 -1.52
C LEU A 178 13.30 5.69 -0.69
N HIS A 179 13.44 4.50 -1.31
CA HIS A 179 13.95 3.32 -0.62
C HIS A 179 15.43 3.47 -0.24
N TYR A 180 16.24 4.16 -1.05
CA TYR A 180 17.64 4.49 -0.72
C TYR A 180 17.73 5.22 0.63
N GLU A 181 16.94 6.29 0.82
CA GLU A 181 16.96 7.06 2.07
C GLU A 181 16.56 6.19 3.28
N ILE A 182 15.56 5.32 3.13
CA ILE A 182 15.13 4.40 4.19
C ILE A 182 16.25 3.42 4.55
N PHE A 183 16.88 2.78 3.57
CA PHE A 183 17.98 1.87 3.84
C PHE A 183 19.16 2.60 4.52
N LYS A 184 19.46 3.84 4.12
CA LYS A 184 20.51 4.67 4.74
C LYS A 184 20.20 5.00 6.19
N GLU A 185 18.95 5.34 6.52
CA GLU A 185 18.51 5.58 7.89
C GLU A 185 18.69 4.35 8.78
N TYR A 186 18.47 3.15 8.24
CA TYR A 186 18.72 1.87 8.92
C TYR A 186 20.20 1.44 8.88
N GLY A 187 21.10 2.35 8.55
CA GLY A 187 22.56 2.15 8.58
C GLY A 187 23.07 1.17 7.52
N LYS A 188 22.33 0.95 6.42
CA LYS A 188 22.74 0.05 5.34
C LYS A 188 23.67 0.75 4.36
N ILE A 189 24.54 -0.04 3.73
CA ILE A 189 25.36 0.39 2.60
C ILE A 189 24.56 0.11 1.34
N VAL A 190 24.03 1.17 0.74
CA VAL A 190 23.13 1.08 -0.42
C VAL A 190 23.91 1.30 -1.70
N THR A 191 23.69 0.43 -2.69
CA THR A 191 24.01 0.69 -4.09
C THR A 191 22.70 0.84 -4.83
N SER A 192 22.43 2.02 -5.39
CA SER A 192 21.23 2.26 -6.18
C SER A 192 21.55 2.18 -7.66
N LEU A 193 20.69 1.52 -8.44
CA LEU A 193 20.77 1.47 -9.89
C LEU A 193 19.42 1.86 -10.49
N ASP A 194 19.42 2.73 -11.49
CA ASP A 194 18.22 3.08 -12.25
C ASP A 194 18.55 3.18 -13.76
N TYR A 195 17.55 2.93 -14.61
CA TYR A 195 17.71 3.10 -16.05
C TYR A 195 17.93 4.57 -16.45
N GLY A 196 17.48 5.51 -15.62
CA GLY A 196 17.76 6.95 -15.71
C GLY A 196 16.94 7.73 -16.72
N LYS A 197 16.05 7.05 -17.47
CA LYS A 197 15.15 7.69 -18.45
C LYS A 197 13.71 7.81 -17.95
N SER A 198 13.40 7.25 -16.78
CA SER A 198 12.07 7.38 -16.18
C SER A 198 11.88 8.82 -15.68
N PRO A 199 10.65 9.36 -15.71
CA PRO A 199 10.35 10.66 -15.09
C PRO A 199 10.79 10.75 -13.63
N TYR A 200 10.68 9.64 -12.90
CA TYR A 200 11.04 9.50 -11.48
C TYR A 200 12.54 9.65 -11.23
N ALA A 201 13.40 9.10 -12.10
CA ALA A 201 14.85 9.25 -11.96
C ALA A 201 15.34 10.68 -12.24
N LEU A 202 14.61 11.45 -13.05
CA LEU A 202 15.00 12.79 -13.47
C LEU A 202 14.86 13.84 -12.35
N ASP A 203 13.91 13.63 -11.44
CA ASP A 203 13.59 14.52 -10.30
C ASP A 203 14.35 14.19 -9.01
N SER A 204 15.27 13.22 -9.06
CA SER A 204 16.08 12.84 -7.90
C SER A 204 17.01 13.98 -7.46
N ASN A 205 16.89 14.39 -6.19
CA ASN A 205 17.75 15.40 -5.57
C ASN A 205 19.19 14.90 -5.29
N ASN A 206 19.43 13.58 -5.37
CA ASN A 206 20.68 12.91 -4.96
C ASN A 206 21.33 12.11 -6.11
N LYS A 207 21.54 12.74 -7.27
CA LYS A 207 22.12 12.08 -8.47
C LYS A 207 23.54 11.52 -8.30
N GLN A 208 24.26 11.85 -7.23
CA GLN A 208 25.68 11.50 -7.09
C GLN A 208 25.93 10.03 -6.72
N ASP A 209 24.94 9.35 -6.13
CA ASP A 209 25.10 7.98 -5.60
C ASP A 209 24.33 6.90 -6.39
N ILE A 210 23.74 7.25 -7.54
CA ILE A 210 22.95 6.33 -8.37
C ILE A 210 23.73 5.90 -9.61
N ILE A 211 23.79 4.59 -9.86
CA ILE A 211 24.30 4.02 -11.09
C ILE A 211 23.22 4.16 -12.17
N ILE A 212 23.47 4.99 -13.19
CA ILE A 212 22.57 5.13 -14.33
C ILE A 212 22.96 4.12 -15.41
N ALA A 213 22.23 2.99 -15.47
CA ALA A 213 22.50 1.92 -16.42
C ALA A 213 21.29 0.98 -16.61
N ASP A 214 21.30 0.23 -17.71
CA ASP A 214 20.43 -0.93 -17.86
C ASP A 214 20.89 -2.05 -16.92
N PHE A 215 20.02 -2.45 -15.98
CA PHE A 215 20.31 -3.53 -15.04
C PHE A 215 20.79 -4.80 -15.75
N MET A 216 20.22 -5.16 -16.92
CA MET A 216 20.60 -6.37 -17.64
C MET A 216 22.00 -6.28 -18.24
N GLN A 217 22.46 -5.09 -18.61
CA GLN A 217 23.77 -4.87 -19.24
C GLN A 217 24.87 -4.46 -18.25
N TYR A 218 24.49 -3.92 -17.10
CA TYR A 218 25.46 -3.42 -16.12
C TYR A 218 26.26 -4.56 -15.49
N ASP A 219 27.58 -4.51 -15.59
CA ASP A 219 28.47 -5.49 -14.97
C ASP A 219 28.80 -5.06 -13.54
N PHE A 220 28.29 -5.82 -12.58
CA PHE A 220 28.58 -5.61 -11.15
C PHE A 220 29.99 -6.09 -10.76
N LYS A 221 30.74 -6.72 -11.68
CA LYS A 221 32.06 -7.32 -11.45
C LYS A 221 31.99 -8.32 -10.29
N ASP A 222 32.94 -8.28 -9.37
CA ASP A 222 32.99 -9.14 -8.19
C ASP A 222 32.09 -8.64 -7.03
N LYS A 223 31.21 -7.66 -7.26
CA LYS A 223 30.29 -7.19 -6.21
C LYS A 223 29.18 -8.20 -6.00
N ILE A 224 29.08 -8.70 -4.77
CA ILE A 224 28.00 -9.57 -4.33
C ILE A 224 27.31 -8.91 -3.13
N PHE A 225 25.98 -8.87 -3.15
CA PHE A 225 25.17 -8.16 -2.15
C PHE A 225 24.65 -9.10 -1.06
N ASP A 226 24.54 -8.59 0.17
CA ASP A 226 23.90 -9.33 1.28
C ASP A 226 22.37 -9.34 1.13
N ALA A 227 21.81 -8.29 0.53
CA ALA A 227 20.41 -8.20 0.17
C ALA A 227 20.22 -7.55 -1.21
N ILE A 228 19.13 -7.91 -1.89
CA ILE A 228 18.67 -7.23 -3.11
C ILE A 228 17.21 -6.84 -2.90
N TRP A 229 16.92 -5.57 -3.19
CA TRP A 229 15.59 -4.98 -3.21
C TRP A 229 15.18 -4.70 -4.65
N CYS A 230 14.00 -5.20 -5.05
CA CYS A 230 13.45 -5.03 -6.38
C CYS A 230 11.95 -4.75 -6.26
N CYS A 231 11.52 -3.50 -6.40
CA CYS A 231 10.16 -3.08 -6.11
C CYS A 231 9.54 -2.37 -7.31
N HIS A 232 8.50 -2.96 -7.91
CA HIS A 232 7.82 -2.47 -9.12
C HIS A 232 8.77 -2.24 -10.31
N ILE A 233 9.67 -3.22 -10.52
CA ILE A 233 10.62 -3.23 -11.64
C ILE A 233 10.48 -4.47 -12.52
N LEU A 234 10.16 -5.62 -11.94
CA LEU A 234 10.16 -6.89 -12.68
C LEU A 234 9.11 -6.91 -13.80
N GLU A 235 7.97 -6.24 -13.60
CA GLU A 235 6.91 -6.06 -14.59
C GLU A 235 7.37 -5.30 -15.84
N HIS A 236 8.42 -4.50 -15.73
CA HIS A 236 9.00 -3.74 -16.83
C HIS A 236 10.08 -4.53 -17.60
N SER A 237 10.45 -5.71 -17.11
CA SER A 237 11.48 -6.54 -17.75
C SER A 237 10.95 -7.23 -19.00
N LEU A 238 11.71 -7.12 -20.10
CA LEU A 238 11.45 -7.84 -21.35
C LEU A 238 11.58 -9.36 -21.19
N ASN A 239 12.46 -9.81 -20.28
CA ASN A 239 12.66 -11.22 -19.99
C ASN A 239 12.87 -11.42 -18.49
N THR A 240 11.78 -11.75 -17.81
CA THR A 240 11.69 -11.80 -16.35
C THR A 240 12.59 -12.88 -15.75
N ASN A 241 12.71 -14.05 -16.39
CA ASN A 241 13.55 -15.13 -15.85
C ASN A 241 15.04 -14.80 -15.95
N LEU A 242 15.52 -14.27 -17.09
CA LEU A 242 16.92 -13.81 -17.21
C LEU A 242 17.25 -12.70 -16.21
N PHE A 243 16.27 -11.83 -15.91
CA PHE A 243 16.43 -10.79 -14.89
C PHE A 243 16.61 -11.40 -13.50
N LEU A 244 15.78 -12.37 -13.14
CA LEU A 244 15.87 -13.09 -11.86
C LEU A 244 17.14 -13.93 -11.75
N GLU A 245 17.61 -14.53 -12.84
CA GLU A 245 18.90 -15.25 -12.88
C GLU A 245 20.07 -14.31 -12.61
N LYS A 246 20.02 -13.10 -13.17
CA LYS A 246 21.04 -12.07 -12.87
C LYS A 246 20.98 -11.64 -11.41
N ILE A 247 19.79 -11.49 -10.82
CA ILE A 247 19.65 -11.26 -9.38
C ILE A 247 20.28 -12.42 -8.60
N ASN A 248 20.00 -13.66 -8.99
CA ASN A 248 20.56 -14.85 -8.33
C ASN A 248 22.08 -14.83 -8.36
N SER A 249 22.71 -14.52 -9.49
CA SER A 249 24.17 -14.55 -9.64
C SER A 249 24.92 -13.48 -8.86
N ILE A 250 24.28 -12.34 -8.55
CA ILE A 250 24.88 -11.23 -7.80
C ILE A 250 24.43 -11.16 -6.32
N LEU A 251 23.56 -12.07 -5.89
CA LEU A 251 23.17 -12.22 -4.49
C LEU A 251 24.02 -13.29 -3.80
N LYS A 252 24.50 -13.00 -2.58
CA LYS A 252 25.27 -13.97 -1.80
C LYS A 252 24.43 -15.17 -1.43
N GLU A 253 25.07 -16.33 -1.35
CA GLU A 253 24.47 -17.50 -0.72
C GLU A 253 24.06 -17.17 0.72
N GLY A 254 22.83 -17.48 1.09
CA GLY A 254 22.22 -17.06 2.36
C GLY A 254 21.82 -15.59 2.46
N GLY A 255 22.04 -14.78 1.41
CA GLY A 255 21.56 -13.41 1.29
C GLY A 255 20.05 -13.33 1.08
N ILE A 256 19.47 -12.14 1.18
CA ILE A 256 18.01 -11.95 1.16
C ILE A 256 17.57 -11.23 -0.11
N LEU A 257 16.68 -11.84 -0.88
CA LEU A 257 15.95 -11.17 -1.95
C LEU A 257 14.58 -10.77 -1.43
N ALA A 258 14.24 -9.49 -1.57
CA ALA A 258 12.89 -8.99 -1.41
C ALA A 258 12.43 -8.41 -2.75
N ILE A 259 11.34 -8.96 -3.26
CA ILE A 259 10.76 -8.54 -4.54
C ILE A 259 9.29 -8.18 -4.35
N THR A 260 8.90 -7.05 -4.91
CA THR A 260 7.52 -6.57 -4.91
C THR A 260 7.09 -6.26 -6.33
N VAL A 261 5.92 -6.77 -6.72
CA VAL A 261 5.32 -6.59 -8.05
C VAL A 261 3.86 -6.18 -7.91
N PRO A 262 3.27 -5.53 -8.93
CA PRO A 262 1.84 -5.24 -8.94
C PRO A 262 1.01 -6.53 -9.11
N PRO A 263 -0.20 -6.61 -8.52
CA PRO A 263 -1.09 -7.73 -8.73
C PRO A 263 -1.65 -7.78 -10.16
N LEU A 264 -2.16 -8.95 -10.52
CA LEU A 264 -2.86 -9.23 -11.77
C LEU A 264 -4.02 -8.24 -11.94
N LYS A 265 -4.09 -7.63 -13.12
CA LYS A 265 -5.13 -6.67 -13.52
C LYS A 265 -5.55 -6.90 -14.96
N ASN A 266 -6.71 -6.38 -15.31
CA ASN A 266 -7.22 -6.45 -16.68
C ASN A 266 -6.73 -5.26 -17.51
N GLU A 267 -6.44 -4.11 -16.88
CA GLU A 267 -5.94 -2.92 -17.57
C GLU A 267 -4.50 -3.11 -18.04
N ILE A 268 -4.27 -2.80 -19.32
CA ILE A 268 -2.93 -2.72 -19.88
C ILE A 268 -2.39 -1.31 -19.68
N VAL A 269 -1.31 -1.20 -18.89
CA VAL A 269 -0.65 0.06 -18.55
C VAL A 269 0.70 0.12 -19.27
N GLY A 270 1.04 1.30 -19.78
CA GLY A 270 2.31 1.53 -20.47
C GLY A 270 3.51 1.08 -19.63
N GLY A 271 4.40 0.29 -20.23
CA GLY A 271 5.60 -0.22 -19.57
C GLY A 271 5.41 -1.52 -18.78
N HIS A 272 4.19 -1.91 -18.38
CA HIS A 272 3.96 -3.20 -17.71
C HIS A 272 3.89 -4.31 -18.77
N LEU A 273 4.98 -5.05 -18.94
CA LEU A 273 5.13 -6.11 -19.94
C LEU A 273 4.71 -7.49 -19.40
N SER A 274 4.57 -7.62 -18.08
CA SER A 274 4.07 -8.83 -17.43
C SER A 274 3.07 -8.52 -16.31
N LEU A 275 2.22 -9.51 -16.01
CA LEU A 275 1.19 -9.45 -14.98
C LEU A 275 1.43 -10.58 -13.97
N TRP A 276 1.20 -10.32 -12.69
CA TRP A 276 1.66 -11.21 -11.63
C TRP A 276 0.55 -11.66 -10.69
N ASN A 277 0.55 -12.95 -10.37
CA ASN A 277 0.05 -13.43 -9.09
C ASN A 277 1.24 -13.97 -8.29
N ALA A 278 1.05 -14.17 -6.99
CA ALA A 278 2.11 -14.63 -6.09
C ALA A 278 2.68 -16.00 -6.50
N GLY A 279 1.83 -16.91 -6.97
CA GLY A 279 2.27 -18.24 -7.43
C GLY A 279 3.17 -18.19 -8.65
N LEU A 280 2.86 -17.33 -9.62
CA LEU A 280 3.67 -17.13 -10.82
C LEU A 280 5.03 -16.50 -10.47
N LEU A 281 5.06 -15.58 -9.50
CA LEU A 281 6.30 -15.01 -9.00
C LEU A 281 7.18 -16.07 -8.32
N LEU A 282 6.61 -16.89 -7.43
CA LEU A 282 7.30 -18.03 -6.82
C LEU A 282 7.81 -19.04 -7.87
N TYR A 283 6.97 -19.37 -8.85
CA TYR A 283 7.33 -20.26 -9.96
C TYR A 283 8.56 -19.74 -10.72
N GLN A 284 8.55 -18.47 -11.12
CA GLN A 284 9.65 -17.83 -11.82
C GLN A 284 10.93 -17.76 -10.98
N LEU A 285 10.82 -17.50 -9.67
CA LEU A 285 11.95 -17.52 -8.74
C LEU A 285 12.59 -18.91 -8.66
N VAL A 286 11.79 -19.98 -8.56
CA VAL A 286 12.32 -21.36 -8.54
C VAL A 286 13.06 -21.69 -9.83
N ILE A 287 12.50 -21.34 -10.99
CA ILE A 287 13.16 -21.56 -12.30
C ILE A 287 14.47 -20.76 -12.40
N ALA A 288 14.51 -19.57 -11.82
CA ALA A 288 15.71 -18.73 -11.75
C ALA A 288 16.75 -19.21 -10.72
N GLY A 289 16.53 -20.36 -10.08
CA GLY A 289 17.50 -21.00 -9.20
C GLY A 289 17.37 -20.66 -7.72
N PHE A 290 16.22 -20.16 -7.27
CA PHE A 290 15.94 -19.92 -5.85
C PHE A 290 15.14 -21.06 -5.21
N ASP A 291 15.66 -21.67 -4.13
CA ASP A 291 14.84 -22.50 -3.25
C ASP A 291 13.86 -21.64 -2.44
N CYS A 292 12.59 -21.68 -2.82
CA CYS A 292 11.52 -20.86 -2.23
C CYS A 292 10.72 -21.61 -1.15
N LYS A 293 11.17 -22.77 -0.65
CA LYS A 293 10.39 -23.57 0.32
C LYS A 293 10.05 -22.82 1.62
N ASP A 294 10.90 -21.86 1.99
CA ASP A 294 10.78 -21.02 3.18
C ASP A 294 10.53 -19.54 2.80
N ALA A 295 10.14 -19.27 1.56
CA ALA A 295 9.78 -17.94 1.13
C ALA A 295 8.50 -17.48 1.85
N ILE A 296 8.47 -16.20 2.22
CA ILE A 296 7.27 -15.57 2.76
C ILE A 296 6.61 -14.70 1.70
N VAL A 297 5.28 -14.65 1.72
CA VAL A 297 4.48 -13.99 0.68
C VAL A 297 3.36 -13.21 1.34
N LYS A 298 3.10 -12.00 0.85
CA LYS A 298 1.85 -11.28 1.15
C LYS A 298 1.41 -10.41 0.00
N LYS A 299 0.10 -10.40 -0.22
CA LYS A 299 -0.61 -9.42 -1.05
C LYS A 299 -1.23 -8.36 -0.13
N TYR A 300 -1.02 -7.08 -0.46
CA TYR A 300 -1.48 -5.95 0.34
C TYR A 300 -1.52 -4.67 -0.50
N GLY A 301 -2.63 -3.94 -0.46
CA GLY A 301 -2.89 -2.83 -1.38
C GLY A 301 -2.59 -3.24 -2.83
N TYR A 302 -1.80 -2.45 -3.54
CA TYR A 302 -1.35 -2.72 -4.91
C TYR A 302 -0.04 -3.54 -4.99
N ASN A 303 0.28 -4.35 -3.98
CA ASN A 303 1.56 -5.05 -3.90
C ASN A 303 1.35 -6.55 -3.70
N ILE A 304 2.14 -7.34 -4.42
CA ILE A 304 2.48 -8.71 -4.06
C ILE A 304 3.96 -8.71 -3.72
N SER A 305 4.31 -9.12 -2.51
CA SER A 305 5.71 -9.20 -2.08
C SER A 305 6.11 -10.61 -1.73
N VAL A 306 7.30 -10.99 -2.17
CA VAL A 306 7.96 -12.25 -1.81
C VAL A 306 9.32 -11.90 -1.21
N ILE A 307 9.61 -12.44 -0.02
CA ILE A 307 10.95 -12.38 0.57
C ILE A 307 11.49 -13.80 0.68
N VAL A 308 12.66 -14.02 0.10
CA VAL A 308 13.33 -15.32 0.06
C VAL A 308 14.78 -15.19 0.49
N LYS A 309 15.23 -16.09 1.35
CA LYS A 309 16.64 -16.26 1.65
C LYS A 309 17.26 -17.16 0.58
N LYS A 310 18.28 -16.68 -0.13
CA LYS A 310 18.93 -17.44 -1.20
C LYS A 310 19.49 -18.75 -0.64
N ASN A 311 18.98 -19.84 -1.19
CA ASN A 311 19.63 -21.13 -1.24
C ASN A 311 19.61 -21.57 -2.71
N GLU A 312 20.77 -21.64 -3.35
CA GLU A 312 20.85 -21.83 -4.80
C GLU A 312 20.51 -23.27 -5.21
N ILE A 313 19.74 -23.42 -6.29
CA ILE A 313 19.35 -24.72 -6.84
C ILE A 313 19.56 -24.77 -8.35
N ASP A 314 20.02 -25.92 -8.84
CA ASP A 314 19.98 -26.23 -10.28
C ASP A 314 18.75 -27.10 -10.59
N ILE A 315 17.76 -26.46 -11.22
CA ILE A 315 16.50 -27.08 -11.61
C ILE A 315 16.33 -27.13 -13.14
N LYS A 316 17.00 -26.25 -13.90
CA LYS A 316 16.73 -26.05 -15.33
C LYS A 316 16.93 -27.32 -16.16
N ASN A 317 17.97 -28.09 -15.84
CA ASN A 317 18.27 -29.35 -16.52
C ASN A 317 17.25 -30.47 -16.22
N LYS A 318 16.33 -30.24 -15.27
CA LYS A 318 15.26 -31.17 -14.88
C LYS A 318 13.88 -30.75 -15.41
N LEU A 319 13.77 -29.54 -15.95
CA LEU A 319 12.52 -29.02 -16.49
C LEU A 319 12.37 -29.41 -17.96
N VAL A 320 11.13 -29.68 -18.37
CA VAL A 320 10.77 -29.95 -19.76
C VAL A 320 9.91 -28.84 -20.38
N TYR A 321 9.54 -27.83 -19.59
CA TYR A 321 8.66 -26.72 -19.96
C TYR A 321 7.27 -27.16 -20.41
N ASP A 322 6.78 -28.24 -19.78
CA ASP A 322 5.50 -28.90 -20.05
C ASP A 322 5.03 -29.65 -18.77
N ASN A 323 4.00 -30.48 -18.91
CA ASN A 323 3.45 -31.35 -17.87
C ASN A 323 4.56 -32.11 -17.13
N GLY A 324 4.54 -32.03 -15.80
CA GLY A 324 5.49 -32.62 -14.87
C GLY A 324 6.34 -31.58 -14.15
N ASP A 325 6.49 -30.37 -14.71
CA ASP A 325 7.35 -29.35 -14.14
C ASP A 325 6.87 -28.87 -12.77
N ILE A 326 5.56 -28.76 -12.54
CA ILE A 326 5.03 -28.37 -11.21
C ILE A 326 5.39 -29.43 -10.17
N SER A 327 5.30 -30.71 -10.53
CA SER A 327 5.75 -31.81 -9.69
C SER A 327 7.26 -31.73 -9.39
N THR A 328 8.06 -31.38 -10.40
CA THR A 328 9.52 -31.22 -10.29
C THR A 328 9.91 -30.07 -9.36
N ILE A 329 9.22 -28.92 -9.45
CA ILE A 329 9.57 -27.74 -8.64
C ILE A 329 8.93 -27.73 -7.25
N LYS A 330 7.86 -28.51 -7.02
CA LYS A 330 7.11 -28.57 -5.77
C LYS A 330 7.97 -28.65 -4.49
N PRO A 331 9.07 -29.43 -4.44
CA PRO A 331 9.95 -29.47 -3.26
C PRO A 331 10.58 -28.13 -2.87
N TYR A 332 10.66 -27.19 -3.82
CA TYR A 332 11.25 -25.86 -3.67
C TYR A 332 10.21 -24.75 -3.55
N LEU A 333 8.92 -25.09 -3.49
CA LEU A 333 7.83 -24.15 -3.23
C LEU A 333 7.38 -24.22 -1.76
N PRO A 334 6.77 -23.15 -1.22
CA PRO A 334 6.27 -23.17 0.15
C PRO A 334 5.31 -24.35 0.41
N LYS A 335 5.51 -25.04 1.54
CA LYS A 335 4.74 -26.23 1.91
C LYS A 335 3.23 -25.97 2.10
N GLN A 336 2.87 -24.71 2.34
CA GLN A 336 1.50 -24.25 2.54
C GLN A 336 0.69 -24.22 1.23
N ILE A 337 1.36 -24.26 0.06
CA ILE A 337 0.68 -24.31 -1.23
C ILE A 337 -0.08 -25.63 -1.35
N LYS A 338 -1.37 -25.52 -1.65
CA LYS A 338 -2.24 -26.67 -1.94
C LYS A 338 -2.18 -26.98 -3.43
N TYR A 339 -2.14 -28.26 -3.74
CA TYR A 339 -2.01 -28.76 -5.11
C TYR A 339 -3.25 -29.55 -5.50
N ASP A 340 -3.73 -29.30 -6.71
CA ASP A 340 -4.81 -30.05 -7.32
C ASP A 340 -4.23 -31.06 -8.31
N ILE A 341 -4.77 -32.27 -8.31
CA ILE A 341 -4.37 -33.35 -9.22
C ILE A 341 -5.25 -33.27 -10.46
N ASN A 342 -4.63 -33.02 -11.62
CA ASN A 342 -5.29 -33.09 -12.91
C ASN A 342 -4.89 -34.39 -13.63
N PHE A 343 -5.59 -34.74 -14.71
CA PHE A 343 -5.37 -35.99 -15.47
C PHE A 343 -3.95 -36.18 -16.03
N LYS A 344 -3.12 -35.13 -16.08
CA LYS A 344 -1.78 -35.13 -16.71
C LYS A 344 -0.64 -34.61 -15.84
N ASP A 345 -0.91 -33.80 -14.80
CA ASP A 345 0.07 -33.24 -13.86
C ASP A 345 -0.64 -32.71 -12.60
N ILE A 346 0.12 -32.23 -11.63
CA ILE A 346 -0.37 -31.40 -10.54
C ILE A 346 -0.40 -29.92 -10.95
N SER A 347 -1.28 -29.15 -10.35
CA SER A 347 -1.34 -27.69 -10.49
C SER A 347 -1.55 -27.05 -9.11
N PHE A 348 -1.40 -25.73 -9.01
CA PHE A 348 -1.77 -24.99 -7.81
C PHE A 348 -2.34 -23.62 -8.16
N CYS A 349 -3.21 -23.09 -7.29
CA CYS A 349 -3.75 -21.74 -7.43
C CYS A 349 -2.66 -20.70 -7.10
N GLY A 350 -2.37 -19.82 -8.05
CA GLY A 350 -1.36 -18.76 -7.87
C GLY A 350 -1.85 -17.51 -7.13
N ASP A 351 -3.17 -17.38 -6.90
CA ASP A 351 -3.75 -16.28 -6.13
C ASP A 351 -3.57 -16.54 -4.62
N ILE A 352 -2.34 -16.32 -4.17
CA ILE A 352 -1.90 -16.52 -2.79
C ILE A 352 -1.92 -15.17 -2.08
N GLU A 353 -2.81 -15.03 -1.11
CA GLU A 353 -2.92 -13.81 -0.29
C GLU A 353 -1.80 -13.70 0.75
N ASN A 354 -1.47 -14.79 1.43
CA ASN A 354 -0.45 -14.80 2.48
C ASN A 354 0.18 -16.19 2.66
N ILE A 355 1.50 -16.24 2.80
CA ILE A 355 2.26 -17.39 3.29
C ILE A 355 3.32 -16.90 4.27
N GLY A 356 3.17 -17.26 5.55
CA GLY A 356 4.21 -17.06 6.56
C GLY A 356 4.65 -15.61 6.79
N TRP A 357 3.82 -14.63 6.41
CA TRP A 357 4.24 -13.23 6.32
C TRP A 357 4.77 -12.64 7.61
#